data_AF-A0A936MR78-F1
#
_entry.id   AF-A0A936MR78-F1
#
_cell.length_a   1.000
_cell.length_b   1.000
_cell.length_c   1.000
_cell.angle_alpha   90.00
_cell.angle_beta   90.00
_cell.angle_gamma   90.00
#
_symmetry.space_group_name_H-M   'P 1'
#
loop_
_entity.id
_entity.type
_entity.pdbx_description
1 polymer ?
#
loop_
_entity_poly.entity_id
_entity_poly.type
_entity_poly.pdbx_seq_one_letter_code
_entity_poly.pdbx_strand_id
1 'polypeptide(L)'
;MAYVDIASACTIAEILTLESLELTQPGQTGASCKEGFGRIAHARVVNPGGAAQGRGLALGTCGIVQAREAFLQLGAGAGKRQVKAAEASGAKALAVSLVGLGSAAYATVFSRGAA
;
A
#
# COMPACT_ATOMS: atom_id res chain seq x y z
N MET A 1 8.72 -4.61 -5.46
CA MET A 1 7.50 -4.73 -4.63
C MET A 1 6.31 -4.86 -5.55
N ALA A 2 5.40 -5.79 -5.28
CA ALA A 2 4.16 -5.98 -6.05
C ALA A 2 3.18 -4.83 -5.81
N TYR A 3 3.04 -4.38 -4.55
CA TYR A 3 2.26 -3.21 -4.19
C TYR A 3 2.74 -2.64 -2.85
N VAL A 4 2.25 -1.44 -2.51
CA VAL A 4 2.46 -0.79 -1.21
C VAL A 4 1.12 -0.45 -0.58
N ASP A 5 0.98 -0.67 0.72
CA ASP A 5 -0.17 -0.28 1.55
C ASP A 5 0.27 0.76 2.57
N ILE A 6 -0.41 1.91 2.64
CA ILE A 6 -0.10 3.05 3.48
C ILE A 6 -1.34 3.37 4.31
N ALA A 7 -1.22 3.17 5.62
CA ALA A 7 -2.24 3.58 6.58
C ALA A 7 -1.88 4.96 7.13
N SER A 8 -2.69 5.95 6.78
CA SER A 8 -2.52 7.33 7.22
C SER A 8 -3.90 7.97 7.47
N ALA A 9 -3.94 9.03 8.28
CA ALA A 9 -5.20 9.69 8.62
C ALA A 9 -5.73 10.60 7.50
N CYS A 10 -4.89 10.99 6.55
CA CYS A 10 -5.23 11.94 5.50
C CYS A 10 -4.44 11.67 4.21
N THR A 11 -5.02 12.04 3.07
CA THR A 11 -4.43 11.83 1.74
C THR A 11 -3.07 12.48 1.56
N ILE A 12 -2.83 13.64 2.19
CA ILE A 12 -1.52 14.32 2.10
C ILE A 12 -0.42 13.51 2.80
N ALA A 13 -0.72 12.83 3.91
CA ALA A 13 0.26 11.97 4.58
C ALA A 13 0.61 10.75 3.71
N GLU A 14 -0.36 10.19 2.97
CA GLU A 14 -0.10 9.16 1.98
C GLU A 14 0.84 9.65 0.87
N ILE A 15 0.58 10.84 0.31
CA ILE A 15 1.45 11.45 -0.71
C ILE A 15 2.88 11.62 -0.19
N LEU A 16 3.05 12.22 0.99
CA LEU A 16 4.37 12.43 1.59
C LEU A 16 5.10 11.10 1.85
N THR A 17 4.35 10.05 2.21
CA THR A 17 4.93 8.70 2.40
C THR A 17 5.40 8.12 1.08
N LEU A 18 4.64 8.26 0.00
CA LEU A 18 5.03 7.77 -1.33
C LEU A 18 6.32 8.45 -1.83
N GLU A 19 6.47 9.75 -1.57
CA GLU A 19 7.67 10.52 -1.89
C GLU A 19 8.86 10.11 -1.01
N SER A 20 8.62 9.91 0.29
CA SER A 20 9.65 9.43 1.23
C SER A 20 10.13 8.01 0.92
N LEU A 21 9.29 7.19 0.28
CA LEU A 21 9.63 5.86 -0.22
C LEU A 21 10.26 5.91 -1.63
N GLU A 22 10.48 7.11 -2.18
CA GLU A 22 11.05 7.33 -3.52
C GLU A 22 10.26 6.63 -4.64
N LEU A 23 8.95 6.45 -4.45
CA LEU A 23 8.09 5.90 -5.49
C LEU A 23 7.75 6.94 -6.57
N THR A 24 7.83 8.20 -6.18
CA THR A 24 7.62 9.42 -6.96
C THR A 24 8.64 10.45 -6.47
N GLN A 25 8.95 11.45 -7.29
CA GLN A 25 9.80 12.56 -6.86
C GLN A 25 9.03 13.50 -5.91
N PRO A 26 9.73 14.22 -5.00
CA PRO A 26 9.11 15.21 -4.14
C PRO A 26 8.21 16.19 -4.91
N GLY A 27 6.96 16.35 -4.46
CA GLY A 27 5.95 17.20 -5.09
C GLY A 27 5.30 16.64 -6.36
N GLN A 28 5.73 15.49 -6.89
CA GLN A 28 5.23 14.94 -8.15
C GLN A 28 4.09 13.92 -8.00
N THR A 29 3.84 13.43 -6.78
CA THR A 29 2.86 12.36 -6.55
C THR A 29 1.45 12.77 -6.95
N GLY A 30 1.04 13.99 -6.61
CA GLY A 30 -0.30 14.47 -6.92
C GLY A 30 -0.59 14.51 -8.43
N ALA A 31 0.38 14.95 -9.24
CA ALA A 31 0.28 14.92 -10.69
C ALA A 31 0.27 13.48 -11.22
N SER A 32 1.19 12.65 -10.73
CA SER A 32 1.29 11.22 -11.12
C SER A 32 -0.01 10.45 -10.84
N CYS A 33 -0.68 10.72 -9.72
CA CYS A 33 -1.98 10.10 -9.40
C CYS A 33 -3.07 10.43 -10.42
N LYS A 34 -3.07 11.64 -11.00
CA LYS A 34 -4.02 12.03 -12.06
C LYS A 34 -3.77 11.22 -13.34
N GLU A 35 -2.52 10.88 -13.60
CA GLU A 35 -2.09 10.03 -14.73
C GLU A 35 -2.30 8.52 -14.47
N GLY A 36 -2.76 8.15 -13.27
CA GLY A 36 -3.13 6.79 -12.92
C GLY A 36 -2.09 6.02 -12.09
N PHE A 37 -1.03 6.68 -11.62
CA PHE A 37 -0.14 6.10 -10.62
C PHE A 37 -0.92 5.57 -9.41
N GLY A 38 -0.49 4.43 -8.86
CA GLY A 38 -1.10 3.79 -7.70
C GLY A 38 -2.34 2.95 -8.01
N ARG A 39 -2.96 3.06 -9.20
CA ARG A 39 -4.12 2.24 -9.58
C ARG A 39 -3.72 0.77 -9.77
N ILE A 40 -4.67 -0.15 -9.62
CA ILE A 40 -4.46 -1.60 -9.75
C ILE A 40 -3.87 -1.99 -11.12
N ALA A 41 -4.24 -1.28 -12.19
CA ALA A 41 -3.72 -1.51 -13.54
C ALA A 41 -2.33 -0.91 -13.78
N HIS A 42 -1.76 -0.17 -12.82
CA HIS A 42 -0.47 0.49 -12.94
C HIS A 42 0.67 -0.45 -12.52
N ALA A 43 1.88 -0.17 -13.00
CA ALA A 43 3.09 -0.95 -12.66
C ALA A 43 3.45 -0.91 -11.17
N ARG A 44 2.98 0.12 -10.45
CA ARG A 44 3.17 0.31 -9.00
C ARG A 44 1.81 0.58 -8.38
N VAL A 45 1.22 -0.45 -7.76
CA VAL A 45 -0.09 -0.36 -7.11
C VAL A 45 0.10 0.17 -5.69
N VAL A 46 -0.77 1.09 -5.29
CA VAL A 46 -0.82 1.68 -3.95
C VAL A 46 -2.21 1.44 -3.38
N ASN A 47 -2.27 0.95 -2.15
CA ASN A 47 -3.52 0.80 -1.40
C ASN A 47 -4.63 0.03 -2.16
N PRO A 48 -4.39 -1.20 -2.67
CA PRO A 48 -5.40 -1.94 -3.42
C PRO A 48 -6.66 -2.24 -2.59
N GLY A 49 -6.54 -2.27 -1.26
CA GLY A 49 -7.66 -2.40 -0.31
C GLY A 49 -8.42 -1.09 -0.02
N GLY A 50 -8.00 0.04 -0.59
CA GLY A 50 -8.63 1.35 -0.45
C GLY A 50 -8.05 2.26 0.64
N ALA A 51 -6.94 1.88 1.29
CA ALA A 51 -6.34 2.63 2.41
C ALA A 51 -7.33 2.89 3.57
N ALA A 52 -6.93 3.72 4.52
CA ALA A 52 -7.82 4.22 5.56
C ALA A 52 -9.01 5.02 5.00
N GLN A 53 -8.83 5.69 3.85
CA GLN A 53 -9.83 6.56 3.23
C GLN A 53 -11.01 5.77 2.64
N GLY A 54 -10.77 4.61 2.05
CA GLY A 54 -11.80 3.75 1.46
C GLY A 54 -12.26 2.62 2.39
N ARG A 55 -11.39 2.16 3.29
CA ARG A 55 -11.67 1.03 4.21
C ARG A 55 -12.13 1.45 5.60
N GLY A 56 -11.90 2.72 5.96
CA GLY A 56 -12.06 3.24 7.32
C GLY A 56 -10.74 3.23 8.10
N LEU A 57 -10.60 4.20 9.00
CA LEU A 57 -9.46 4.34 9.90
C LEU A 57 -9.83 3.88 11.31
N ALA A 58 -9.29 2.75 11.73
CA ALA A 58 -9.36 2.29 13.12
C ALA A 58 -7.95 2.27 13.72
N LEU A 59 -7.64 3.31 14.51
CA LEU A 59 -6.29 3.74 14.91
C LEU A 59 -5.40 2.65 15.54
N GLY A 60 -5.97 1.59 16.12
CA GLY A 60 -5.22 0.45 16.69
C GLY A 60 -5.15 -0.80 15.80
N THR A 61 -5.84 -0.81 14.66
CA THR A 61 -6.01 -2.02 13.82
C THR A 61 -5.38 -1.92 12.44
N CYS A 62 -4.86 -0.74 12.06
CA CYS A 62 -4.29 -0.49 10.74
C CYS A 62 -3.27 -1.57 10.31
N GLY A 63 -2.31 -1.91 11.16
CA GLY A 63 -1.31 -2.94 10.85
C GLY A 63 -1.92 -4.34 10.63
N ILE A 64 -2.93 -4.73 11.41
CA ILE A 64 -3.65 -6.00 11.25
C ILE A 64 -4.40 -6.02 9.92
N VAL A 65 -5.05 -4.91 9.59
CA VAL A 65 -5.82 -4.76 8.35
C VAL A 65 -4.91 -4.81 7.13
N GLN A 66 -3.72 -4.19 7.19
CA GLN A 66 -2.69 -4.27 6.16
C GLN A 66 -2.14 -5.69 6.02
N ALA A 67 -1.87 -6.38 7.14
CA ALA A 67 -1.44 -7.78 7.11
C ALA A 67 -2.50 -8.69 6.47
N ARG A 68 -3.79 -8.47 6.77
CA ARG A 68 -4.91 -9.17 6.12
C ARG A 68 -4.95 -8.89 4.62
N GLU A 69 -4.72 -7.66 4.18
CA GLU A 69 -4.67 -7.34 2.75
C GLU A 69 -3.48 -8.03 2.07
N ALA A 70 -2.31 -8.03 2.69
CA ALA A 70 -1.13 -8.76 2.20
C ALA A 70 -1.38 -10.25 2.07
N PHE A 71 -2.02 -10.86 3.08
CA PHE A 71 -2.42 -12.27 3.02
C PHE A 71 -3.34 -12.54 1.81
N LEU A 72 -4.36 -11.71 1.60
CA LEU A 72 -5.30 -11.90 0.48
C LEU A 72 -4.62 -11.67 -0.88
N GLN A 73 -3.84 -10.60 -1.02
CA GLN A 73 -3.19 -10.25 -2.29
C GLN A 73 -2.12 -11.28 -2.68
N LEU A 74 -1.21 -11.61 -1.76
CA LEU A 74 -0.15 -12.59 -2.00
C LEU A 74 -0.70 -14.02 -2.07
N GLY A 75 -1.88 -14.27 -1.47
CA GLY A 75 -2.60 -15.54 -1.53
C GLY A 75 -3.53 -15.71 -2.74
N ALA A 76 -3.57 -14.75 -3.67
CA ALA A 76 -4.47 -14.75 -4.84
C ALA A 76 -5.98 -14.79 -4.48
N GLY A 77 -6.34 -14.23 -3.32
CA GLY A 77 -7.70 -14.24 -2.76
C GLY A 77 -8.36 -12.85 -2.69
N ALA A 78 -7.81 -11.81 -3.32
CA ALA A 78 -8.32 -10.44 -3.19
C ALA A 78 -9.47 -10.10 -4.17
N GLY A 79 -9.94 -11.07 -4.96
CA GLY A 79 -11.10 -10.94 -5.83
C GLY A 79 -10.93 -9.82 -6.88
N LYS A 80 -11.93 -8.93 -7.00
CA LYS A 80 -11.89 -7.82 -7.98
C LYS A 80 -10.74 -6.83 -7.77
N ARG A 81 -10.10 -6.83 -6.60
CA ARG A 81 -9.00 -5.93 -6.26
C ARG A 81 -7.62 -6.60 -6.37
N GLN A 82 -7.56 -7.80 -6.96
CA GLN A 82 -6.34 -8.58 -7.07
C GLN A 82 -5.26 -7.82 -7.87
N VAL A 83 -4.08 -7.70 -7.27
CA VAL A 83 -2.88 -7.20 -7.93
C VAL A 83 -2.20 -8.36 -8.63
N LYS A 84 -2.13 -8.31 -9.96
CA LYS A 84 -1.55 -9.39 -10.77
C LYS A 84 -0.10 -9.72 -10.37
N ALA A 85 0.69 -8.70 -10.06
CA ALA A 85 2.08 -8.87 -9.62
C ALA A 85 2.22 -9.57 -8.24
N ALA A 86 1.16 -9.61 -7.43
CA ALA A 86 1.19 -10.25 -6.11
C ALA A 86 1.07 -11.79 -6.18
N GLU A 87 0.61 -12.33 -7.32
CA GLU A 87 0.46 -13.78 -7.53
C GLU A 87 1.80 -14.46 -7.87
N ALA A 88 2.80 -13.68 -8.29
CA ALA A 88 4.09 -14.19 -8.71
C ALA A 88 4.85 -14.86 -7.55
N SER A 89 5.59 -15.92 -7.86
CA SER A 89 6.51 -16.55 -6.90
C SER A 89 7.54 -15.52 -6.40
N GLY A 90 7.75 -15.46 -5.09
CA GLY A 90 8.64 -14.47 -4.46
C GLY A 90 8.09 -13.03 -4.46
N ALA A 91 6.82 -12.81 -4.82
CA ALA A 91 6.19 -11.49 -4.75
C ALA A 91 6.27 -10.92 -3.32
N LYS A 92 6.46 -9.60 -3.22
CA LYS A 92 6.58 -8.89 -1.93
C LYS A 92 5.60 -7.74 -1.85
N ALA A 93 5.01 -7.52 -0.69
CA ALA A 93 4.19 -6.36 -0.37
C ALA A 93 4.84 -5.56 0.76
N LEU A 94 4.72 -4.23 0.71
CA LEU A 94 5.16 -3.34 1.78
C LEU A 94 3.94 -2.71 2.44
N ALA A 95 3.82 -2.83 3.75
CA ALA A 95 2.86 -2.09 4.56
C ALA A 95 3.59 -1.03 5.38
N VAL A 96 3.10 0.21 5.33
CA VAL A 96 3.59 1.33 6.15
C VAL A 96 2.42 1.86 6.96
N SER A 97 2.56 1.88 8.29
CA SER A 97 1.60 2.49 9.20
C SER A 97 2.21 3.71 9.86
N LEU A 98 1.60 4.87 9.64
CA LEU A 98 1.99 6.11 10.31
C LEU A 98 1.23 6.27 11.62
N VAL A 99 1.91 6.78 12.64
CA VAL A 99 1.31 7.21 13.92
C VAL A 99 1.44 8.72 14.04
N GLY A 100 0.36 9.38 14.46
CA GLY A 100 0.29 10.83 14.49
C GLY A 100 0.48 11.44 13.10
N LEU A 101 1.22 12.54 13.02
CA LEU A 101 1.58 13.21 11.76
C LEU A 101 2.97 12.77 11.28
N GLY A 102 3.32 11.49 11.49
CA GLY A 102 4.66 10.96 11.21
C GLY A 102 5.60 10.99 12.43
N SER A 103 5.06 11.00 13.65
CA SER A 103 5.89 10.89 14.87
C SER A 103 6.52 9.50 15.02
N ALA A 104 5.88 8.49 14.44
CA ALA A 104 6.45 7.16 14.26
C ALA A 104 5.92 6.54 12.97
N ALA A 105 6.72 5.66 12.39
CA ALA A 105 6.35 4.87 11.22
C ALA A 105 6.78 3.41 11.45
N TYR A 106 5.86 2.49 11.18
CA TYR A 106 6.15 1.05 11.19
C TYR A 106 6.05 0.53 9.76
N ALA A 107 7.13 -0.10 9.28
CA ALA A 107 7.18 -0.72 7.96
C ALA A 107 7.28 -2.25 8.11
N THR A 108 6.47 -2.99 7.36
CA THR A 108 6.49 -4.44 7.34
C THR A 108 6.50 -4.95 5.90
N VAL A 109 7.44 -5.84 5.59
CA VAL A 109 7.51 -6.51 4.29
C VAL A 109 6.94 -7.91 4.42
N PHE A 110 5.95 -8.21 3.58
CA PHE A 110 5.39 -9.56 3.42
C PHE A 110 5.90 -10.17 2.13
N SER A 111 6.11 -11.48 2.11
CA SER A 111 6.52 -12.20 0.91
C SER A 111 5.71 -13.46 0.68
N ARG A 112 5.34 -13.73 -0.57
CA ARG A 112 4.90 -15.05 -1.00
C ARG A 112 6.11 -15.97 -1.03
N GLY A 113 6.01 -17.12 -0.35
CA GLY A 113 7.05 -18.14 -0.39
C GLY A 113 7.30 -18.60 -1.83
N ALA A 114 8.55 -18.93 -2.14
CA ALA A 114 8.87 -19.63 -3.38
C ALA A 114 8.46 -21.10 -3.19
N ALA A 115 7.48 -21.55 -3.98
CA ALA A 115 7.24 -22.97 -4.19
C ALA A 115 8.15 -23.45 -5.32
#